data_AF-T0HGW0-F1
#
_entry.id   AF-T0HGW0-F1
#
_cell.length_a   1.000
_cell.length_b   1.000
_cell.length_c   1.000
_cell.angle_alpha   90.00
_cell.angle_beta   90.00
_cell.angle_gamma   90.00
#
_symmetry.space_group_name_H-M   'P 1'
#
loop_
_entity.id
_entity.type
_entity.pdbx_description
1 polymer ?
#
loop_
_entity_poly.entity_id
_entity_poly.type
_entity_poly.pdbx_seq_one_letter_code
_entity_poly.pdbx_strand_id
1 'polypeptide(L)'
;MVQGINGLATMFYFCSNPRMERIERDELSAILLSAPGWARVGLTMPDAHMRERAADTLAATIIEKLQGVPAPDVNQLRLPL
;
A
#
# COMPACT_ATOMS: atom_id res chain seq x y z
N MET A 1 29.47 -1.65 -29.86
CA MET A 1 28.74 -0.45 -30.33
C MET A 1 27.57 -0.24 -29.37
N VAL A 2 27.79 0.46 -28.26
CA VAL A 2 26.78 0.66 -27.19
C VAL A 2 26.16 2.03 -27.43
N GLN A 3 24.91 2.06 -27.93
CA GLN A 3 24.15 3.29 -28.13
C GLN A 3 23.74 3.87 -26.77
N GLY A 4 23.90 5.18 -26.65
CA GLY A 4 23.74 5.95 -25.42
C GLY A 4 22.32 5.89 -24.86
N ILE A 5 22.24 5.53 -23.59
CA ILE A 5 21.03 5.63 -22.79
C ILE A 5 20.94 7.10 -22.35
N ASN A 6 20.10 7.89 -23.03
CA ASN A 6 19.88 9.30 -22.72
C ASN A 6 19.44 9.46 -21.25
N GLY A 7 20.15 10.28 -20.47
CA GLY A 7 19.91 10.45 -19.02
C GLY A 7 18.49 10.91 -18.63
N LEU A 8 17.70 11.40 -19.59
CA LEU A 8 16.28 11.68 -19.43
C LEU A 8 15.46 10.40 -19.19
N ALA A 9 15.79 9.28 -19.85
CA ALA A 9 15.10 8.00 -19.65
C ALA A 9 15.32 7.43 -18.23
N THR A 10 16.50 7.66 -17.66
CA THR A 10 16.81 7.29 -16.27
C THR A 10 15.98 8.10 -15.26
N MET A 11 15.75 9.40 -15.52
CA MET A 11 14.90 10.24 -14.67
C MET A 11 13.44 9.77 -14.64
N PHE A 12 12.86 9.40 -15.78
CA PHE A 12 11.52 8.83 -15.82
C PHE A 12 11.43 7.49 -15.06
N TYR A 13 12.49 6.67 -15.07
CA TYR A 13 12.53 5.40 -14.31
C TYR A 13 12.53 5.58 -12.78
N PHE A 14 13.18 6.63 -12.26
CA PHE A 14 13.15 6.94 -10.82
C PHE A 14 11.86 7.64 -10.39
N CYS A 15 11.23 8.43 -11.27
CA CYS A 15 9.97 9.12 -11.00
C CYS A 15 8.73 8.24 -11.19
N SER A 16 8.81 7.21 -12.03
CA SER A 16 7.79 6.19 -12.18
C SER A 16 8.10 5.03 -11.25
N ASN A 17 7.70 5.11 -9.98
CA ASN A 17 7.72 3.92 -9.12
C ASN A 17 6.80 2.85 -9.76
N PRO A 18 7.33 1.76 -10.35
CA PRO A 18 6.51 0.76 -11.03
C PRO A 18 5.72 -0.12 -10.03
N ARG A 19 5.88 0.12 -8.72
CA ARG A 19 5.24 -0.63 -7.62
C ARG A 19 4.10 0.13 -6.92
N MET A 20 3.58 1.20 -7.52
CA MET A 20 2.34 1.81 -7.02
C MET A 20 1.16 0.93 -7.44
N GLU A 21 1.00 -0.18 -6.74
CA GLU A 21 -0.22 -0.96 -6.80
C GLU A 21 -1.35 -0.14 -6.18
N ARG A 22 -2.41 0.06 -6.97
CA ARG A 22 -3.56 0.84 -6.53
C ARG A 22 -4.36 -0.01 -5.55
N ILE A 23 -4.41 0.42 -4.30
CA ILE A 23 -5.30 -0.18 -3.30
C ILE A 23 -6.73 0.25 -3.65
N GLU A 24 -7.60 -0.71 -3.92
CA GLU A 24 -9.01 -0.41 -4.21
C GLU A 24 -9.74 0.04 -2.95
N ARG A 25 -10.75 0.92 -3.12
CA ARG A 25 -11.47 1.51 -1.98
C ARG A 25 -12.11 0.44 -1.09
N ASP A 26 -12.70 -0.58 -1.71
CA ASP A 26 -13.38 -1.66 -0.99
C ASP A 26 -12.39 -2.55 -0.23
N GLU A 27 -11.22 -2.78 -0.81
CA GLU A 27 -10.12 -3.48 -0.16
C GLU A 27 -9.62 -2.71 1.07
N LEU A 28 -9.33 -1.41 0.92
CA LEU A 28 -8.91 -0.57 2.03
C LEU A 28 -9.98 -0.53 3.14
N SER A 29 -11.25 -0.42 2.76
CA SER A 29 -12.37 -0.46 3.70
C SER A 29 -12.40 -1.77 4.50
N ALA A 30 -12.23 -2.91 3.83
CA ALA A 30 -12.16 -4.21 4.49
C ALA A 30 -10.97 -4.31 5.46
N ILE A 31 -9.81 -3.80 5.07
CA ILE A 31 -8.62 -3.74 5.93
C ILE A 31 -8.90 -2.90 7.18
N LEU A 32 -9.47 -1.71 7.03
CA LEU A 32 -9.84 -0.83 8.15
C LEU A 32 -10.83 -1.51 9.11
N LEU A 33 -11.81 -2.24 8.58
CA LEU A 33 -12.79 -2.97 9.38
C LEU A 33 -12.20 -4.21 10.08
N SER A 34 -11.11 -4.78 9.55
CA SER A 34 -10.38 -5.89 10.16
C SER A 34 -9.55 -5.49 11.38
N ALA A 35 -9.26 -4.19 11.54
CA ALA A 35 -8.51 -3.69 12.67
C ALA A 35 -9.26 -3.90 14.01
N PRO A 36 -8.53 -4.07 15.13
CA PRO A 36 -9.14 -4.18 16.45
C PRO A 36 -10.12 -3.03 16.73
N GLY A 37 -11.29 -3.34 17.28
CA GLY A 37 -12.36 -2.35 17.52
C GLY A 37 -11.90 -1.19 18.41
N TRP A 38 -11.05 -1.47 19.41
CA TRP A 38 -10.46 -0.45 20.27
C TRP A 38 -9.56 0.52 19.50
N ALA A 39 -8.85 0.07 18.46
CA ALA A 39 -7.96 0.92 17.66
C ALA A 39 -8.77 1.86 16.77
N ARG A 40 -9.87 1.38 16.18
CA ARG A 40 -10.79 2.23 15.40
C ARG A 40 -11.39 3.35 16.25
N VAL A 41 -11.88 3.02 17.45
CA VAL A 41 -12.44 4.01 18.39
C VAL A 41 -11.33 4.90 18.96
N GLY A 42 -10.16 4.32 19.22
CA GLY A 42 -9.03 5.00 19.83
C GLY A 42 -8.47 6.16 19.00
N LEU A 43 -8.68 6.20 17.68
CA LEU A 43 -8.26 7.34 16.85
C LEU A 43 -8.87 8.68 17.29
N THR A 44 -10.08 8.66 17.85
CA THR A 44 -10.80 9.88 18.27
C THR A 44 -10.77 10.07 19.79
N MET A 45 -9.99 9.29 20.52
CA MET A 45 -9.95 9.39 21.98
C MET A 45 -9.37 10.74 22.44
N PRO A 46 -9.85 11.31 23.56
CA PRO A 46 -9.26 12.53 24.10
C PRO A 46 -7.83 12.31 24.60
N ASP A 47 -7.54 11.14 25.16
CA ASP A 47 -6.21 10.75 25.62
C ASP A 47 -5.23 10.58 24.43
N ALA A 48 -4.14 11.36 24.46
CA ALA A 48 -3.18 11.40 23.37
C ALA A 48 -2.42 10.09 23.18
N HIS A 49 -2.00 9.45 24.27
CA HIS A 49 -1.27 8.19 24.21
C HIS A 49 -2.16 7.07 23.67
N MET A 50 -3.45 7.07 24.02
CA MET A 50 -4.41 6.11 23.49
C MET A 50 -4.63 6.32 21.98
N ARG A 51 -4.72 7.57 21.51
CA ARG A 51 -4.78 7.87 20.06
C ARG A 51 -3.55 7.38 19.32
N GLU A 52 -2.36 7.64 19.86
CA GLU A 52 -1.10 7.21 19.25
C GLU A 52 -1.03 5.69 19.13
N ARG A 53 -1.32 4.97 20.22
CA ARG A 53 -1.34 3.50 20.21
C ARG A 53 -2.37 2.93 19.24
N ALA A 54 -3.51 3.58 19.12
CA ALA A 54 -4.54 3.22 18.17
C ALA A 54 -4.08 3.41 16.71
N ALA A 55 -3.42 4.54 16.42
CA ALA A 55 -2.85 4.82 15.11
C ALA A 55 -1.78 3.79 14.74
N ASP A 56 -0.84 3.49 15.65
CA ASP A 56 0.22 2.49 15.42
C ASP A 56 -0.37 1.09 15.15
N THR A 57 -1.37 0.70 15.92
CA THR A 57 -2.02 -0.61 15.74
C THR A 57 -2.75 -0.67 14.39
N LEU A 58 -3.45 0.39 14.01
CA LEU A 58 -4.14 0.46 12.72
C LEU A 58 -3.14 0.40 11.55
N ALA A 59 -2.04 1.13 11.65
CA ALA A 59 -0.97 1.11 10.66
C ALA A 59 -0.36 -0.29 10.52
N ALA A 60 -0.07 -0.97 11.63
CA ALA A 60 0.43 -2.34 11.63
C ALA A 60 -0.54 -3.31 10.94
N THR A 61 -1.85 -3.19 11.20
CA THR A 61 -2.87 -3.99 10.51
C THR A 61 -2.89 -3.72 9.00
N ILE A 62 -2.78 -2.46 8.58
CA ILE A 62 -2.75 -2.11 7.15
C ILE A 62 -1.53 -2.74 6.48
N ILE A 63 -0.34 -2.60 7.08
CA ILE A 63 0.90 -3.17 6.55
C ILE A 63 0.81 -4.69 6.45
N GLU A 64 0.33 -5.35 7.50
CA GLU A 64 0.17 -6.81 7.52
C GLU A 64 -0.74 -7.30 6.39
N LYS A 65 -1.85 -6.60 6.11
CA LYS A 65 -2.77 -6.99 5.05
C LYS A 65 -2.24 -6.70 3.65
N LEU A 66 -1.55 -5.58 3.46
CA LEU A 66 -1.00 -5.18 2.16
C LEU A 66 0.26 -5.97 1.75
N GLN A 67 0.95 -6.62 2.69
CA GLN A 67 2.08 -7.50 2.38
C GLN A 67 1.67 -8.84 1.74
N GLY A 68 0.37 -9.12 1.60
CA GLY A 68 -0.10 -10.27 0.86
C GLY A 68 0.27 -10.16 -0.63
N VAL A 69 0.73 -11.27 -1.24
CA VAL A 69 0.97 -11.29 -2.70
C VAL A 69 -0.37 -11.11 -3.40
N PRO A 70 -0.55 -10.06 -4.22
CA PRO A 70 -1.77 -9.86 -4.98
C PRO A 70 -1.99 -11.04 -5.91
N ALA A 71 -3.23 -11.52 -5.97
CA ALA A 71 -3.59 -12.50 -6.98
C ALA A 71 -3.42 -11.86 -8.37
N PRO A 72 -2.87 -12.58 -9.36
CA PRO A 72 -2.77 -12.06 -10.73
C PRO A 72 -4.14 -11.61 -11.22
N ASP A 73 -4.24 -10.37 -11.71
CA ASP A 73 -5.49 -9.86 -12.28
C ASP A 73 -5.86 -10.69 -13.52
N VAL A 74 -7.11 -11.15 -13.56
CA VAL A 74 -7.65 -11.96 -14.66
C VAL A 74 -7.63 -11.22 -16.01
N ASN A 75 -7.59 -9.89 -15.97
CA ASN A 75 -7.50 -9.04 -17.16
C ASN A 75 -6.06 -8.71 -17.56
N GLN A 76 -5.05 -9.14 -16.79
CA GLN A 76 -3.66 -8.94 -17.17
C GLN A 76 -3.21 -10.01 -18.18
N LEU A 77 -2.74 -9.54 -19.34
CA LEU A 77 -2.14 -10.38 -20.35
C LEU A 77 -0.84 -11.00 -19.82
N ARG A 78 -0.70 -12.32 -19.96
CA ARG A 78 0.55 -13.02 -19.63
C ARG A 78 1.62 -12.61 -20.63
N LEU A 79 2.70 -11.99 -20.14
CA LEU A 79 3.83 -11.64 -20.99
C LEU A 79 4.55 -12.92 -21.45
N PRO A 80 4.91 -13.04 -22.74
CA PRO A 80 5.73 -14.14 -23.22
C PRO A 80 7.13 -14.07 -22.60
N LEU A 81 7.67 -15.23 -22.22
CA LEU A 81 9.02 -15.42 -21.70
C LEU A 81 10.08 -15.39 -22.81
#